data_AF-A0A7C6HUT8-F1
#
_entry.id   AF-A0A7C6HUT8-F1
#
_cell.length_a   1.000
_cell.length_b   1.000
_cell.length_c   1.000
_cell.angle_alpha   90.00
_cell.angle_beta   90.00
_cell.angle_gamma   90.00
#
_symmetry.space_group_name_H-M   'P 1'
#
loop_
_entity.id
_entity.type
_entity.pdbx_description
1 polymer ?
#
loop_
_entity_poly.entity_id
_entity_poly.type
_entity_poly.pdbx_seq_one_letter_code
_entity_poly.pdbx_strand_id
1 'polypeptide(L)' 'MLNIGCHLSSSKGFTHMGEQALSINANTFQFFTRNPRGSKAKD' A
#
# COMPACT_ATOMS: atom_id res chain seq x y z
N MET A 1 20.72 -2.85 3.15
CA MET A 1 19.52 -2.66 4.00
C MET A 1 18.46 -3.63 3.52
N LEU A 2 17.84 -4.40 4.43
CA LEU A 2 16.78 -5.33 4.04
C LEU A 2 15.50 -4.55 3.74
N ASN A 3 14.83 -4.85 2.62
CA ASN A 3 13.50 -4.28 2.32
C ASN A 3 12.42 -5.18 2.94
N ILE A 4 11.69 -4.67 3.93
CA ILE A 4 10.66 -5.40 4.65
C ILE A 4 9.40 -4.57 4.87
N GLY A 5 8.26 -5.22 4.69
CA GLY A 5 6.92 -4.64 4.87
C GLY A 5 5.83 -5.62 4.47
N CYS A 6 4.61 -5.10 4.30
CA CYS A 6 3.43 -5.92 4.04
C CYS A 6 2.56 -5.35 2.89
N HIS A 7 1.45 -6.02 2.62
CA HIS A 7 0.45 -5.53 1.68
C HIS A 7 -0.44 -4.49 2.36
N LEU A 8 -0.53 -3.29 1.79
CA LEU A 8 -1.35 -2.19 2.28
C LEU A 8 -2.48 -1.84 1.32
N SER A 9 -3.60 -1.37 1.88
CA SER A 9 -4.76 -0.93 1.09
C SER A 9 -4.56 0.49 0.58
N SER A 10 -4.73 0.69 -0.73
CA SER A 10 -4.75 2.02 -1.36
C SER A 10 -6.11 2.74 -1.22
N SER A 11 -7.06 2.18 -0.47
CA SER A 11 -8.41 2.73 -0.32
C SER A 11 -8.43 4.16 0.23
N LYS A 12 -7.48 4.49 1.12
CA LYS A 12 -7.33 5.83 1.74
C LYS A 12 -6.27 6.72 1.09
N GLY A 13 -5.75 6.34 -0.09
CA GLY A 13 -4.75 7.12 -0.84
C GLY A 13 -3.29 6.76 -0.49
N PHE A 14 -2.36 7.29 -1.30
CA PHE A 14 -0.93 6.94 -1.22
C PHE A 14 -0.25 7.47 0.04
N THR A 15 -0.54 8.71 0.45
CA THR A 15 0.04 9.30 1.68
C THR A 15 -0.27 8.45 2.91
N HIS A 16 -1.52 8.01 3.04
CA HIS A 16 -1.94 7.15 4.15
C HIS A 16 -1.26 5.77 4.14
N MET A 17 -0.92 5.22 2.96
CA MET A 17 -0.12 3.99 2.90
C MET A 17 1.31 4.24 3.39
N GLY A 18 1.92 5.37 3.04
CA GLY A 18 3.23 5.76 3.54
C GLY A 18 3.23 5.92 5.06
N GLU A 19 2.24 6.61 5.62
CA GLU A 19 2.08 6.78 7.07
C GLU A 19 1.90 5.43 7.80
N GLN A 20 1.09 4.52 7.24
CA GLN A 20 0.93 3.17 7.80
C GLN A 20 2.22 2.34 7.72
N ALA A 21 2.99 2.45 6.63
CA ALA A 21 4.28 1.76 6.53
C ALA A 21 5.25 2.26 7.61
N LEU A 22 5.30 3.57 7.83
CA LEU A 22 6.12 4.17 8.87
C LEU A 22 5.67 3.76 10.28
N SER A 23 4.36 3.68 10.54
CA SER A 23 3.84 3.30 11.87
C SER A 23 4.18 1.86 12.28
N ILE A 24 4.49 0.99 11.31
CA ILE A 24 4.92 -0.40 11.55
C ILE A 24 6.43 -0.63 11.33
N ASN A 25 7.23 0.45 11.20
CA ASN A 25 8.67 0.39 10.91
C ASN A 25 9.02 -0.35 9.60
N ALA A 26 8.14 -0.32 8.60
CA ALA A 26 8.42 -0.86 7.27
C ALA A 26 9.16 0.16 6.39
N ASN A 27 9.99 -0.34 5.47
CA ASN A 27 10.72 0.49 4.49
C ASN A 27 10.35 0.15 3.03
N THR A 28 9.43 -0.79 2.83
CA THR A 28 8.79 -1.09 1.56
C THR A 28 7.34 -1.52 1.82
N PHE A 29 6.48 -1.49 0.81
CA PHE A 29 5.14 -2.05 0.90
C PHE A 29 4.63 -2.42 -0.49
N GLN A 30 3.68 -3.35 -0.53
CA GLN A 30 2.98 -3.73 -1.75
C GLN A 30 1.54 -3.23 -1.68
N PHE A 31 0.94 -2.88 -2.82
CA PHE A 31 -0.47 -2.57 -2.91
C PHE A 31 -1.01 -2.98 -4.28
N PHE A 32 -2.32 -2.99 -4.46
CA PHE A 32 -2.92 -3.15 -5.78
C PHE A 32 -3.16 -1.80 -6.45
N THR A 33 -2.76 -1.71 -7.73
CA THR A 33 -3.04 -0.53 -8.58
C THR A 33 -4.50 -0.42 -9.03
N ARG A 34 -5.28 -1.51 -8.87
CA ARG A 34 -6.73 -1.59 -9.13
C ARG A 34 -7.38 -2.62 -8.20
N ASN A 35 -8.71 -2.69 -8.16
CA ASN A 35 -9.35 -3.74 -7.36
C ASN A 35 -9.03 -5.13 -7.94
N PRO A 36 -8.45 -6.06 -7.15
CA PRO A 36 -8.09 -7.40 -7.62
C PRO A 36 -9.31 -8.26 -8.03
N ARG A 37 -10.53 -7.86 -7.67
CA ARG A 37 -11.78 -8.57 -8.02
C ARG A 37 -12.42 -8.08 -9.32
N GLY A 38 -11.67 -7.39 -10.18
CA GLY A 38 -12.13 -6.99 -11.52
C GLY A 38 -12.88 -5.66 -11.59
N SER A 39 -12.75 -4.79 -10.59
CA SER A 39 -13.26 -3.41 -10.71
C SER A 39 -12.28 -2.52 -11.50
N LYS A 40 -12.77 -1.40 -12.05
CA LYS A 40 -11.93 -0.37 -12.69
C LYS A 40 -10.76 0.03 -11.76
N ALA A 41 -9.65 0.45 -12.37
CA ALA A 41 -8.61 1.16 -11.64
C ALA A 41 -9.24 2.39 -10.95
N LYS A 42 -8.74 2.77 -9.77
CA LYS A 42 -9.16 4.03 -9.17
C LYS A 42 -8.82 5.15 -10.16
N ASP A 43 -9.82 5.96 -10.50
CA ASP A 43 -9.62 7.24 -11.20
C ASP A 43 -8.82 8.20 -10.29
#